data_AF-A0A1B3LLT8-F1
#
_entry.id   AF-A0A1B3LLT8-F1
#
_cell.length_a   1.000
_cell.length_b   1.000
_cell.length_c   1.000
_cell.angle_alpha   90.00
_cell.angle_beta   90.00
_cell.angle_gamma   90.00
#
_symmetry.space_group_name_H-M   'P 1'
#
loop_
_entity.id
_entity.type
_entity.pdbx_description
1 polymer ?
#
loop_
_entity_poly.entity_id
_entity_poly.type
_entity_poly.pdbx_seq_one_letter_code
_entity_poly.pdbx_strand_id
1 'polypeptide(L)'
;MKRFYSLTALLLCAAFLTGCVTPRPPMSEAELEQVLTRAYPGRSAQEVMAAATRLWRLADGDDFRIKPGDNSLVAERDWVFYSQMVRIVGDDTWTLTVSEADGATKARLSLLTYRRSTTVSSFGMTPTTQTTPRIGGPVKGSAIYDLFWARMDHLLGVRADWMTCAEAEARVSAGTTWGNKDALCAGYSFIDAAP
;
A
#
# COMPACT_ATOMS: atom_id res chain seq x y z
N MET A 1 -38.54 -12.97 -49.15
CA MET A 1 -37.69 -13.35 -47.99
C MET A 1 -36.31 -12.73 -48.11
N LYS A 2 -36.06 -11.54 -47.55
CA LYS A 2 -34.69 -11.01 -47.36
C LYS A 2 -34.63 -10.18 -46.07
N ARG A 3 -34.16 -10.86 -45.01
CA ARG A 3 -33.29 -10.41 -43.91
C ARG A 3 -33.25 -8.88 -43.65
N PHE A 4 -34.19 -8.37 -42.87
CA PHE A 4 -34.16 -6.99 -42.32
C PHE A 4 -33.91 -6.94 -40.80
N TYR A 5 -33.65 -8.08 -40.16
CA TYR A 5 -33.56 -8.18 -38.69
C TYR A 5 -32.12 -8.12 -38.11
N SER A 6 -31.08 -8.02 -38.94
CA SER A 6 -29.69 -8.17 -38.47
C SER A 6 -28.97 -6.87 -38.08
N LEU A 7 -29.50 -5.69 -38.39
CA LEU A 7 -28.83 -4.41 -38.11
C LEU A 7 -29.22 -3.79 -36.76
N THR A 8 -30.43 -4.04 -36.27
CA THR A 8 -30.92 -3.50 -35.00
C THR A 8 -30.31 -4.18 -33.77
N ALA A 9 -29.92 -5.45 -33.87
CA ALA A 9 -29.27 -6.18 -32.78
C ALA A 9 -27.82 -5.72 -32.54
N LEU A 10 -27.12 -5.22 -33.57
CA LEU A 10 -25.72 -4.82 -33.46
C LEU A 10 -25.57 -3.44 -32.78
N LEU A 11 -26.52 -2.52 -32.97
CA LEU A 11 -26.51 -1.20 -32.33
C LEU A 11 -26.83 -1.25 -30.82
N LEU A 12 -27.60 -2.26 -30.37
CA LEU A 12 -27.97 -2.39 -28.95
C LEU A 12 -26.80 -2.90 -28.09
N CYS A 13 -25.83 -3.62 -28.65
CA CYS A 13 -24.65 -4.12 -27.93
C CYS A 13 -23.56 -3.05 -27.74
N ALA A 14 -23.50 -2.01 -28.58
CA ALA A 14 -22.45 -0.98 -28.48
C ALA A 14 -22.68 0.01 -27.33
N ALA A 15 -23.92 0.14 -26.84
CA ALA A 15 -24.27 1.09 -25.78
C ALA A 15 -23.88 0.63 -24.36
N PHE A 16 -23.56 -0.65 -24.15
CA PHE A 16 -23.21 -1.18 -22.83
C PHE A 16 -21.70 -1.18 -22.52
N LEU A 17 -20.85 -0.74 -23.45
CA LEU A 17 -19.39 -0.78 -23.28
C LEU A 17 -18.76 0.57 -22.94
N THR A 18 -19.54 1.66 -22.81
CA THR A 18 -19.03 2.95 -22.33
C THR A 18 -19.11 3.01 -20.81
N GLY A 19 -18.41 2.10 -20.13
CA GLY A 19 -18.06 2.30 -18.73
C GLY A 19 -17.02 3.42 -18.67
N CYS A 20 -17.47 4.66 -18.45
CA CYS A 20 -16.55 5.74 -18.12
C CYS A 20 -15.79 5.34 -16.86
N VAL A 21 -14.50 5.00 -17.00
CA VAL A 21 -13.56 5.04 -15.90
C VAL A 21 -13.41 6.50 -15.53
N THR A 22 -14.30 7.00 -14.67
CA THR A 22 -14.12 8.30 -14.03
C THR A 22 -12.92 8.15 -13.09
N PRO A 23 -11.83 8.92 -13.30
CA PRO A 23 -10.74 8.96 -12.34
C PRO A 23 -11.33 9.33 -10.98
N ARG A 24 -11.04 8.55 -9.94
CA ARG A 24 -11.52 8.88 -8.60
C ARG A 24 -11.03 10.29 -8.24
N PRO A 25 -11.92 11.16 -7.72
CA PRO A 25 -11.48 12.45 -7.24
C PRO A 25 -10.40 12.24 -6.17
N PRO A 26 -9.41 13.14 -6.09
CA PRO A 26 -8.43 13.10 -5.02
C PRO A 26 -9.17 13.13 -3.68
N MET A 27 -8.76 12.25 -2.76
CA MET A 27 -9.32 12.15 -1.41
C MET A 27 -9.28 13.53 -0.72
N SER A 28 -10.37 13.90 -0.05
CA SER A 28 -10.39 15.12 0.75
C SER A 28 -9.44 15.01 1.94
N GLU A 29 -8.98 16.14 2.48
CA GLU A 29 -8.06 16.14 3.63
C GLU A 29 -8.68 15.43 4.85
N ALA A 30 -9.99 15.59 5.07
CA ALA A 30 -10.70 14.92 6.16
C ALA A 30 -10.77 13.40 5.98
N GLU A 31 -11.00 12.90 4.76
CA GLU A 31 -10.97 11.47 4.47
C GLU A 31 -9.55 10.90 4.62
N LEU A 32 -8.53 11.66 4.24
CA LEU A 32 -7.14 11.25 4.44
C LEU A 32 -6.83 11.13 5.93
N GLU A 33 -7.20 12.11 6.74
CA GLU A 33 -7.04 12.06 8.19
C GLU A 33 -7.73 10.83 8.82
N GLN A 34 -8.92 10.46 8.34
CA GLN A 34 -9.61 9.24 8.80
C GLN A 34 -8.87 7.96 8.43
N VAL A 35 -8.22 7.92 7.27
CA VAL A 35 -7.44 6.75 6.82
C VAL A 35 -6.10 6.68 7.53
N LEU A 36 -5.50 7.82 7.87
CA LEU A 36 -4.19 7.89 8.52
C LEU A 36 -4.26 7.74 10.04
N THR A 37 -5.44 7.84 10.67
CA THR A 37 -5.56 7.84 12.13
C THR A 37 -6.47 6.72 12.65
N ARG A 38 -6.12 6.17 13.82
CA ARG A 38 -6.91 5.17 14.53
C ARG A 38 -6.79 5.42 16.03
N ALA A 39 -7.89 5.27 16.76
CA ALA A 39 -7.89 5.37 18.21
C ALA A 39 -8.06 3.97 18.84
N TYR A 40 -7.28 3.70 19.88
CA TYR A 40 -7.31 2.46 20.65
C TYR A 40 -7.64 2.77 22.10
N PRO A 41 -8.93 2.70 22.50
CA PRO A 41 -9.35 2.89 23.88
C PRO A 41 -8.74 1.84 24.81
N GLY A 42 -8.27 2.25 26.00
CA GLY A 42 -7.73 1.33 27.00
C GLY A 42 -6.41 0.65 26.62
N ARG A 43 -5.76 1.09 25.52
CA ARG A 43 -4.41 0.68 25.15
C ARG A 43 -3.42 1.80 25.42
N SER A 44 -2.25 1.42 25.88
CA SER A 44 -1.10 2.30 26.04
C SER A 44 -0.36 2.53 24.71
N ALA A 45 0.36 3.64 24.61
CA ALA A 45 1.26 3.97 23.52
C ALA A 45 2.28 2.85 23.30
N GLN A 46 2.80 2.26 24.39
CA GLN A 46 3.76 1.17 24.32
C GLN A 46 3.14 -0.10 23.70
N GLU A 47 1.91 -0.48 24.07
CA GLU A 47 1.22 -1.61 23.44
C GLU A 47 0.98 -1.37 21.94
N VAL A 48 0.57 -0.16 21.56
CA VAL A 48 0.35 0.21 20.16
C VAL A 48 1.65 0.17 19.36
N MET A 49 2.74 0.74 19.89
CA MET A 49 4.05 0.69 19.21
C MET A 49 4.62 -0.74 19.15
N ALA A 50 4.42 -1.56 20.18
CA ALA A 50 4.82 -2.97 20.18
C ALA A 50 4.03 -3.78 19.14
N ALA A 51 2.72 -3.54 19.01
CA ALA A 51 1.89 -4.15 17.99
C ALA A 51 2.34 -3.76 16.58
N ALA A 52 2.66 -2.48 16.35
CA ALA A 52 3.16 -2.03 15.06
C ALA A 52 4.53 -2.64 14.71
N THR A 53 5.44 -2.73 15.70
CA THR A 53 6.72 -3.43 15.55
C THR A 53 6.49 -4.87 15.11
N ARG A 54 5.59 -5.58 15.81
CA ARG A 54 5.25 -6.96 15.48
C ARG A 54 4.62 -7.08 14.10
N LEU A 55 3.76 -6.16 13.69
CA LEU A 55 3.14 -6.14 12.36
C LEU A 55 4.20 -6.06 11.27
N TRP A 56 5.14 -5.12 11.34
CA TRP A 56 6.20 -4.99 10.33
C TRP A 56 7.13 -6.20 10.31
N ARG A 57 7.45 -6.78 11.47
CA ARG A 57 8.20 -8.05 11.54
C ARG A 57 7.46 -9.21 10.90
N LEU A 58 6.13 -9.26 11.03
CA LEU A 58 5.31 -10.28 10.36
C LEU A 58 5.17 -10.03 8.85
N ALA A 59 5.30 -8.78 8.41
CA ALA A 59 5.16 -8.41 7.01
C ALA A 59 6.39 -8.77 6.17
N ASP A 60 7.60 -8.48 6.68
CA ASP A 60 8.85 -8.66 5.91
C ASP A 60 10.07 -8.92 6.82
N GLY A 61 9.85 -9.47 8.01
CA GLY A 61 10.94 -9.89 8.90
C GLY A 61 11.97 -8.79 9.19
N ASP A 62 13.21 -9.07 8.83
CA ASP A 62 14.37 -8.21 9.09
C ASP A 62 14.58 -7.13 8.01
N ASP A 63 13.86 -7.17 6.88
CA ASP A 63 13.93 -6.14 5.84
C ASP A 63 13.38 -4.79 6.30
N PHE A 64 12.48 -4.80 7.28
CA PHE A 64 12.08 -3.61 7.99
C PHE A 64 13.13 -3.19 9.04
N ARG A 65 13.80 -2.07 8.81
CA ARG A 65 14.63 -1.40 9.82
C ARG A 65 13.75 -0.53 10.71
N ILE A 66 13.50 -0.99 11.92
CA ILE A 66 12.63 -0.32 12.89
C ILE A 66 13.46 0.52 13.85
N LYS A 67 13.19 1.81 13.93
CA LYS A 67 13.83 2.80 14.82
C LYS A 67 12.78 3.29 15.83
N PRO A 68 12.89 2.89 17.11
CA PRO A 68 12.02 3.41 18.16
C PRO A 68 12.37 4.85 18.51
N GLY A 69 11.34 5.65 18.78
CA GLY A 69 11.41 6.96 19.44
C GLY A 69 10.43 7.01 20.61
N ASP A 70 10.39 8.12 21.33
CA ASP A 70 9.62 8.21 22.58
C ASP A 70 8.10 8.08 22.35
N ASN A 71 7.57 8.82 21.38
CA ASN A 71 6.14 8.81 21.00
C ASN A 71 5.95 8.49 19.51
N SER A 72 6.98 7.91 18.89
CA SER A 72 6.97 7.59 17.48
C SER A 72 7.78 6.33 17.21
N LEU A 73 7.43 5.67 16.13
CA LEU A 73 8.09 4.47 15.65
C LEU A 73 8.25 4.59 14.14
N VAL A 74 9.50 4.55 13.68
CA VAL A 74 9.81 4.66 12.26
C VAL A 74 10.25 3.28 11.75
N ALA A 75 9.64 2.80 10.67
CA ALA A 75 10.06 1.60 9.97
C ALA A 75 10.45 1.94 8.53
N GLU A 76 11.67 1.59 8.16
CA GLU A 76 12.22 1.80 6.82
C GLU A 76 12.37 0.46 6.14
N ARG A 77 12.07 0.38 4.85
CA ARG A 77 12.31 -0.82 4.05
C ARG A 77 12.78 -0.43 2.66
N ASP A 78 13.81 -1.10 2.17
CA ASP A 78 14.22 -1.02 0.78
C ASP A 78 13.62 -2.19 0.00
N TRP A 79 13.22 -1.93 -1.24
CA TRP A 79 12.62 -2.96 -2.09
C TRP A 79 13.13 -2.86 -3.51
N VAL A 80 13.14 -4.00 -4.19
CA VAL A 80 13.50 -4.11 -5.60
C VAL A 80 12.40 -4.86 -6.33
N PHE A 81 11.91 -4.28 -7.41
CA PHE A 81 10.91 -4.87 -8.28
C PHE A 81 11.45 -4.95 -9.70
N TYR A 82 11.36 -6.15 -10.28
CA TYR A 82 11.74 -6.39 -11.68
C TYR A 82 10.48 -6.51 -12.54
N SER A 83 10.39 -5.68 -13.57
CA SER A 83 9.35 -5.80 -14.60
C SER A 83 9.99 -5.87 -15.97
N GLN A 84 10.03 -7.08 -16.54
CA GLN A 84 10.46 -7.47 -17.89
C GLN A 84 11.88 -7.01 -18.32
N MET A 85 12.21 -5.72 -18.24
CA MET A 85 13.51 -5.12 -18.54
C MET A 85 13.84 -3.90 -17.64
N VAL A 86 13.00 -3.59 -16.66
CA VAL A 86 13.16 -2.44 -15.77
C VAL A 86 13.38 -2.96 -14.35
N ARG A 87 14.51 -2.54 -13.76
CA ARG A 87 14.76 -2.68 -12.33
C ARG A 87 14.24 -1.41 -11.66
N ILE A 88 13.22 -1.54 -10.84
CA ILE A 88 12.71 -0.46 -10.00
C ILE A 88 13.21 -0.70 -8.59
N VAL A 89 13.94 0.27 -8.04
CA VAL A 89 14.33 0.27 -6.63
C VAL A 89 13.54 1.35 -5.91
N GLY A 90 13.17 1.09 -4.68
CA GLY A 90 12.52 2.08 -3.85
C GLY A 90 12.83 1.90 -2.39
N ASP A 91 12.50 2.95 -1.65
CA ASP A 91 12.57 2.97 -0.21
C ASP A 91 11.22 3.46 0.33
N ASP A 92 10.71 2.74 1.33
CA ASP A 92 9.48 3.08 2.04
C ASP A 92 9.86 3.53 3.46
N THR A 93 9.38 4.70 3.86
CA THR A 93 9.48 5.20 5.24
C THR A 93 8.09 5.27 5.84
N TRP A 94 7.88 4.45 6.88
CA TRP A 94 6.66 4.38 7.67
C TRP A 94 6.90 5.08 8.99
N THR A 95 6.07 6.05 9.33
CA THR A 95 6.14 6.73 10.63
C THR A 95 4.82 6.57 11.33
N LEU A 96 4.83 5.85 12.45
CA LEU A 96 3.72 5.79 13.38
C LEU A 96 3.99 6.80 14.51
N THR A 97 3.08 7.75 14.70
CA THR A 97 3.10 8.65 15.86
C THR A 97 1.93 8.29 16.77
N VAL A 98 2.18 8.19 18.07
CA VAL A 98 1.16 7.90 19.07
C VAL A 98 1.03 9.07 20.04
N SER A 99 -0.20 9.36 20.44
CA SER A 99 -0.49 10.29 21.53
C SER A 99 -1.56 9.71 22.44
N GLU A 100 -1.28 9.72 23.74
CA GLU A 100 -2.25 9.30 24.75
C GLU A 100 -3.08 10.51 25.20
N ALA A 101 -4.40 10.38 25.09
CA ALA A 101 -5.34 11.38 25.59
C ALA A 101 -6.64 10.67 26.01
N ASP A 102 -7.23 11.11 27.13
CA ASP A 102 -8.56 10.67 27.57
C ASP A 102 -8.72 9.13 27.72
N GLY A 103 -7.66 8.43 28.15
CA GLY A 103 -7.67 6.98 28.31
C GLY A 103 -7.68 6.18 26.99
N ALA A 104 -7.40 6.85 25.86
CA ALA A 104 -7.21 6.23 24.57
C ALA A 104 -5.86 6.63 23.96
N THR A 105 -5.25 5.72 23.23
CA THR A 105 -4.10 6.04 22.38
C THR A 105 -4.58 6.35 20.97
N LYS A 106 -4.33 7.58 20.51
CA LYS A 106 -4.50 7.98 19.12
C LYS A 106 -3.21 7.67 18.37
N ALA A 107 -3.31 6.81 17.37
CA ALA A 107 -2.23 6.45 16.48
C ALA A 107 -2.43 7.13 15.13
N ARG A 108 -1.36 7.70 14.58
CA ARG A 108 -1.31 8.28 13.24
C ARG A 108 -0.22 7.59 12.45
N LEU A 109 -0.55 7.05 11.29
CA LEU A 109 0.41 6.48 10.35
C LEU A 109 0.68 7.45 9.20
N SER A 110 1.95 7.60 8.86
CA SER A 110 2.40 8.27 7.64
C SER A 110 3.26 7.31 6.83
N LEU A 111 3.07 7.27 5.52
CA LEU A 111 3.83 6.42 4.61
C LEU A 111 4.33 7.26 3.44
N LEU A 112 5.65 7.32 3.30
CA LEU A 112 6.35 7.96 2.21
C LEU A 112 7.06 6.87 1.40
N THR A 113 6.77 6.79 0.12
CA THR A 113 7.48 5.89 -0.80
C THR A 113 8.28 6.73 -1.77
N TYR A 114 9.56 6.42 -1.88
CA TYR A 114 10.46 6.97 -2.88
C TYR A 114 10.82 5.89 -3.89
N ARG A 115 10.85 6.26 -5.17
CA ARG A 115 11.15 5.32 -6.26
C ARG A 115 12.21 5.85 -7.18
N ARG A 116 13.05 4.94 -7.67
CA ARG A 116 14.02 5.14 -8.75
C ARG A 116 13.92 3.95 -9.70
N SER A 117 13.69 4.20 -10.98
CA SER A 117 13.73 3.15 -12.00
C SER A 117 15.04 3.21 -12.78
N THR A 118 15.53 2.03 -13.17
CA THR A 118 16.62 1.84 -14.09
C THR A 118 16.17 0.86 -15.19
N THR A 119 16.10 1.34 -16.42
CA THR A 119 15.84 0.50 -17.59
C THR A 119 17.14 -0.17 -18.02
N VAL A 120 17.11 -1.49 -18.21
CA VAL A 120 18.25 -2.25 -18.73
C VAL A 120 17.97 -2.55 -20.20
N SER A 121 18.75 -1.98 -21.11
CA SER A 121 18.64 -2.26 -22.55
C SER A 121 19.27 -3.64 -22.85
N SER A 122 18.49 -4.58 -23.41
CA SER A 122 18.95 -5.97 -23.66
C SER A 122 19.33 -6.26 -25.12
N PHE A 123 19.46 -5.26 -25.98
CA PHE A 123 19.73 -5.44 -27.42
C PHE A 123 21.18 -5.14 -27.83
N GLY A 124 22.17 -5.65 -27.08
CA GLY A 124 23.60 -5.52 -27.44
C GLY A 124 24.15 -4.08 -27.46
N MET A 125 23.34 -3.11 -27.05
CA MET A 125 23.74 -1.73 -26.81
C MET A 125 24.22 -1.58 -25.38
N THR A 126 25.25 -0.76 -25.17
CA THR A 126 25.77 -0.40 -23.84
C THR A 126 24.61 -0.07 -22.89
N PRO A 127 24.57 -0.64 -21.67
CA PRO A 127 23.49 -0.37 -20.72
C PRO A 127 23.35 1.14 -20.50
N THR A 128 22.29 1.73 -21.03
CA THR A 128 21.93 3.12 -20.72
C THR A 128 21.13 3.10 -19.43
N THR A 129 21.82 3.35 -18.32
CA THR A 129 21.19 3.56 -17.02
C THR A 129 20.44 4.90 -17.05
N GLN A 130 19.23 4.90 -17.58
CA GLN A 130 18.36 6.07 -17.47
C GLN A 130 17.79 6.09 -16.04
N THR A 131 18.45 6.86 -15.18
CA THR A 131 18.02 7.08 -13.80
C THR A 131 17.00 8.21 -13.80
N THR A 132 15.73 7.90 -13.55
CA THR A 132 14.75 8.95 -13.26
C THR A 132 15.03 9.54 -11.87
N PRO A 133 14.70 10.83 -11.63
CA PRO A 133 14.81 11.43 -10.31
C PRO A 133 14.12 10.59 -9.23
N ARG A 134 14.62 10.64 -8.00
CA ARG A 134 13.96 10.05 -6.83
C ARG A 134 12.65 10.81 -6.60
N ILE A 135 11.55 10.27 -7.10
CA ILE A 135 10.21 10.84 -6.87
C ILE A 135 9.66 10.18 -5.60
N GLY A 136 9.42 11.01 -4.60
CA GLY A 136 8.80 10.61 -3.35
C GLY A 136 7.51 11.35 -3.10
N GLY A 137 6.56 10.67 -2.49
CA GLY A 137 5.32 11.30 -2.06
C GLY A 137 4.55 10.44 -1.08
N PRO A 138 3.55 11.03 -0.41
CA PRO A 138 2.62 10.28 0.42
C PRO A 138 1.90 9.24 -0.44
N VAL A 139 1.76 8.03 0.10
CA VAL A 139 0.96 6.99 -0.54
C VAL A 139 -0.51 7.39 -0.43
N LYS A 140 -1.16 7.64 -1.57
CA LYS A 140 -2.55 8.13 -1.58
C LYS A 140 -3.60 7.02 -1.50
N GLY A 141 -3.21 5.76 -1.76
CA GLY A 141 -4.14 4.63 -1.80
C GLY A 141 -4.58 4.16 -0.43
N SER A 142 -5.88 3.96 -0.23
CA SER A 142 -6.42 3.50 1.05
C SER A 142 -6.14 2.02 1.38
N ALA A 143 -5.82 1.19 0.37
CA ALA A 143 -5.68 -0.26 0.54
C ALA A 143 -4.57 -0.64 1.53
N ILE A 144 -3.44 0.07 1.50
CA ILE A 144 -2.32 -0.21 2.40
C ILE A 144 -2.66 0.13 3.85
N TYR A 145 -3.35 1.25 4.07
CA TYR A 145 -3.75 1.71 5.39
C TYR A 145 -4.86 0.84 5.97
N ASP A 146 -5.85 0.45 5.15
CA ASP A 146 -6.92 -0.47 5.55
C ASP A 146 -6.36 -1.81 6.03
N LEU A 147 -5.40 -2.38 5.28
CA LEU A 147 -4.71 -3.61 5.67
C LEU A 147 -3.87 -3.41 6.95
N PHE A 148 -3.13 -2.31 7.05
CA PHE A 148 -2.33 -1.99 8.23
C PHE A 148 -3.22 -1.93 9.48
N TRP A 149 -4.30 -1.17 9.44
CA TRP A 149 -5.20 -1.00 10.58
C TRP A 149 -5.96 -2.28 10.92
N ALA A 150 -6.41 -3.05 9.94
CA ALA A 150 -7.07 -4.33 10.22
C ALA A 150 -6.15 -5.32 10.97
N ARG A 151 -4.86 -5.33 10.64
CA ARG A 151 -3.85 -6.16 11.31
C ARG A 151 -3.45 -5.61 12.67
N MET A 152 -3.37 -4.28 12.82
CA MET A 152 -3.19 -3.64 14.12
C MET A 152 -4.36 -3.96 15.05
N ASP A 153 -5.60 -3.83 14.56
CA ASP A 153 -6.83 -4.17 15.28
C ASP A 153 -6.79 -5.63 15.76
N HIS A 154 -6.28 -6.56 14.93
CA HIS A 154 -6.07 -7.95 15.34
C HIS A 154 -5.03 -8.10 16.45
N LEU A 155 -3.85 -7.50 16.29
CA LEU A 155 -2.76 -7.60 17.27
C LEU A 155 -3.11 -6.95 18.61
N LEU A 156 -3.99 -5.94 18.59
CA LEU A 156 -4.50 -5.26 19.79
C LEU A 156 -5.81 -5.86 20.31
N GLY A 157 -6.29 -6.96 19.73
CA GLY A 157 -7.49 -7.69 20.18
C GLY A 157 -8.81 -6.96 19.96
N VAL A 158 -8.84 -5.91 19.13
CA VAL A 158 -10.06 -5.22 18.69
C VAL A 158 -10.80 -6.06 17.65
N ARG A 159 -10.05 -6.74 16.78
CA ARG A 159 -10.55 -7.66 15.74
C ARG A 159 -10.10 -9.08 16.06
N ALA A 160 -10.99 -10.05 15.90
CA ALA A 160 -10.66 -11.46 16.16
C ALA A 160 -9.87 -12.11 15.03
N ASP A 161 -10.13 -11.72 13.79
CA ASP A 161 -9.55 -12.33 12.60
C ASP A 161 -8.39 -11.51 12.02
N TRP A 162 -7.45 -12.21 11.38
CA TRP A 162 -6.31 -11.62 10.70
C TRP A 162 -6.64 -11.38 9.23
N MET A 163 -6.69 -10.11 8.80
CA MET A 163 -6.94 -9.78 7.40
C MET A 163 -5.80 -10.32 6.51
N THR A 164 -6.16 -11.29 5.68
CA THR A 164 -5.27 -11.92 4.72
C THR A 164 -5.04 -11.04 3.50
N CYS A 165 -3.99 -11.35 2.75
CA CYS A 165 -3.71 -10.65 1.50
C CYS A 165 -4.73 -10.92 0.41
N ALA A 166 -5.35 -12.10 0.42
CA ALA A 166 -6.43 -12.44 -0.50
C ALA A 166 -7.68 -11.59 -0.22
N GLU A 167 -8.03 -11.39 1.05
CA GLU A 167 -9.15 -10.51 1.43
C GLU A 167 -8.87 -9.04 1.10
N ALA A 168 -7.65 -8.58 1.36
CA ALA A 168 -7.24 -7.23 0.99
C ALA A 168 -7.30 -7.02 -0.54
N GLU A 169 -6.88 -8.03 -1.33
CA GLU A 169 -7.01 -8.02 -2.79
C GLU A 169 -8.47 -8.01 -3.25
N ALA A 170 -9.32 -8.80 -2.61
CA ALA A 170 -10.75 -8.83 -2.89
C ALA A 170 -11.40 -7.46 -2.64
N ARG A 171 -10.98 -6.72 -1.58
CA ARG A 171 -11.46 -5.36 -1.30
C ARG A 171 -11.00 -4.34 -2.34
N VAL A 172 -9.77 -4.47 -2.85
CA VAL A 172 -9.27 -3.64 -3.96
C VAL A 172 -10.04 -3.95 -5.25
N SER A 173 -10.22 -5.23 -5.57
CA SER A 173 -10.95 -5.70 -6.75
C SER A 173 -12.43 -5.30 -6.74
N ALA A 174 -13.07 -5.32 -5.56
CA ALA A 174 -14.44 -4.84 -5.37
C ALA A 174 -14.54 -3.30 -5.34
N GLY A 175 -13.42 -2.58 -5.44
CA GLY A 175 -13.38 -1.12 -5.37
C GLY A 175 -13.68 -0.55 -3.98
N THR A 176 -13.70 -1.37 -2.92
CA THR A 176 -13.89 -0.90 -1.53
C THR A 176 -12.68 -0.08 -1.06
N THR A 177 -11.48 -0.53 -1.42
CA THR A 177 -10.22 0.18 -1.22
C THR A 177 -9.51 0.34 -2.56
N TRP A 178 -8.40 1.10 -2.59
CA TRP A 178 -7.62 1.27 -3.81
C TRP A 178 -6.14 1.54 -3.53
N GLY A 179 -5.31 1.32 -4.53
CA GLY A 179 -3.86 1.49 -4.44
C GLY A 179 -3.12 0.18 -4.12
N ASN A 180 -1.80 0.28 -3.99
CA ASN A 180 -0.93 -0.86 -3.75
C ASN A 180 -0.94 -1.25 -2.26
N LYS A 181 -1.05 -2.55 -1.96
CA LYS A 181 -1.02 -3.12 -0.59
C LYS A 181 0.20 -4.02 -0.34
N ASP A 182 1.06 -4.15 -1.34
CA ASP A 182 2.02 -5.24 -1.40
C ASP A 182 3.11 -5.08 -0.36
N ALA A 183 3.39 -3.86 0.11
CA ALA A 183 4.36 -3.64 1.17
C ALA A 183 4.04 -4.39 2.48
N LEU A 184 2.78 -4.79 2.70
CA LEU A 184 2.38 -5.64 3.83
C LEU A 184 1.97 -7.05 3.40
N CYS A 185 1.97 -7.35 2.10
CA CYS A 185 1.41 -8.58 1.55
C CYS A 185 2.36 -9.44 0.74
N ALA A 186 3.34 -8.82 0.12
CA ALA A 186 4.45 -9.46 -0.53
C ALA A 186 5.70 -8.93 0.16
N GLY A 187 6.47 -9.82 0.76
CA GLY A 187 7.87 -9.54 1.04
C GLY A 187 8.58 -9.42 -0.30
N TYR A 188 8.50 -8.25 -0.94
CA TYR A 188 9.34 -7.91 -2.11
C TYR A 188 10.75 -7.57 -1.62
N SER A 189 11.29 -8.44 -0.79
CA SER A 189 12.63 -8.44 -0.25
C SER A 189 13.50 -9.29 -1.16
N PHE A 190 13.82 -8.72 -2.32
CA PHE A 190 14.92 -9.23 -3.17
C PHE A 190 16.17 -8.40 -2.93
N ILE A 191 16.62 -8.34 -1.68
CA ILE A 191 18.00 -7.99 -1.36
C ILE A 191 18.65 -9.21 -0.69
N ASP A 192 18.58 -10.35 -1.37
CA ASP A 192 19.61 -11.36 -1.17
C ASP A 192 20.90 -10.79 -1.78
N ALA A 193 21.91 -10.67 -0.93
CA ALA A 193 23.24 -10.18 -1.27
C ALA A 193 23.69 -10.66 -2.65
N ALA A 194 23.99 -9.72 -3.55
CA ALA A 194 24.83 -10.06 -4.68
C ALA A 194 26.20 -10.50 -4.11
N PRO A 195 26.82 -11.58 -4.64
CA PRO A 195 28.08 -12.11 -4.16
C PRO A 195 29.23 -11.10 -4.21
#